data_AF-A0A816UCW3-F1
#
_entry.id   AF-A0A816UCW3-F1
#
_cell.length_a   1.000
_cell.length_b   1.000
_cell.length_c   1.000
_cell.angle_alpha   90.00
_cell.angle_beta   90.00
_cell.angle_gamma   90.00
#
_symmetry.space_group_name_H-M   'P 1'
#
loop_
_entity.id
_entity.type
_entity.pdbx_description
1 polymer ?
#
loop_
_entity_poly.entity_id
_entity_poly.type
_entity_poly.pdbx_seq_one_letter_code
_entity_poly.pdbx_strand_id
1 'polypeptide(L)'
;MCFHLHVLVPSWFNGISCELIKLQIQRVENVVRYLARVENVAQILMTSYFFFFIYVSVEKSVQIQNYSNFDFAVFHFLLPFSLHLLLRLLSLERDSPNTKDLGEVSDKILNQQIREASERWGCFRVINHGVPLCLMSDMKKTVMDLFERPYEVKVRNTDVLLGSGYRAPNEINPYYEALGLYDMASSQAVNTFCDQLEASADQRLEIMVKYAKAIDGLAKDLARRLAESYGLAETNFFKGWPSQFRINKYHFQPETVGKLGVQLHTDSGFLTILQDDENVGGLEAMDHSSGTFFPISPLPNTLAINLGDMAAIWSNGRLCNVKHRVQCNEATKRFSIASFLLGPMDTDLEPPSEFVDAEHPRLYKPISHDGVRNIRMTTKLHDGEALKLITYDE
;
A
#
# COMPACT_ATOMS: atom_id res chain seq x y z
N MET A 1 -20.45 -22.26 24.12
CA MET A 1 -19.77 -23.17 25.07
C MET A 1 -19.25 -22.30 26.21
N CYS A 2 -19.94 -22.27 27.36
CA CYS A 2 -19.56 -21.42 28.50
C CYS A 2 -18.40 -22.06 29.26
N PHE A 3 -17.25 -21.39 29.33
CA PHE A 3 -16.21 -21.72 30.29
C PHE A 3 -16.47 -20.96 31.60
N HIS A 4 -16.76 -21.67 32.68
CA HIS A 4 -16.71 -21.13 34.04
C HIS A 4 -15.31 -21.37 34.60
N LEU A 5 -14.55 -20.30 34.83
CA LEU A 5 -13.25 -20.36 35.48
C LEU A 5 -13.46 -20.17 36.99
N HIS A 6 -13.40 -21.26 37.75
CA HIS A 6 -13.32 -21.17 39.21
C HIS A 6 -11.86 -20.98 39.62
N VAL A 7 -11.51 -19.79 40.10
CA VAL A 7 -10.21 -19.54 40.76
C VAL A 7 -10.37 -19.90 42.23
N LEU A 8 -9.64 -20.94 42.68
CA LEU A 8 -9.56 -21.30 44.10
C LEU A 8 -8.60 -20.33 44.81
N VAL A 9 -9.12 -19.60 45.79
CA VAL A 9 -8.33 -18.70 46.66
C VAL A 9 -7.80 -19.52 47.85
N PRO A 10 -6.47 -19.61 48.07
CA PRO A 10 -5.92 -20.32 49.23
C PRO A 10 -6.29 -19.65 50.55
N SER A 11 -6.55 -20.45 51.59
CA SER A 11 -7.10 -20.05 52.90
C SER A 11 -6.19 -19.18 53.79
N TRP A 12 -5.06 -18.69 53.28
CA TRP A 12 -4.09 -17.88 54.02
C TRP A 12 -4.27 -16.38 53.75
N PHE A 13 -5.27 -16.04 52.93
CA PHE A 13 -5.69 -14.67 52.58
C PHE A 13 -6.63 -14.04 53.63
N ASN A 14 -6.30 -14.15 54.92
CA ASN A 14 -7.03 -13.45 55.98
C ASN A 14 -6.11 -12.41 56.62
N GLY A 15 -6.10 -11.19 56.05
CA GLY A 15 -5.46 -10.07 56.73
C GLY A 15 -4.96 -8.91 55.88
N ILE A 16 -5.64 -8.49 54.81
CA ILE A 16 -5.42 -7.16 54.20
C ILE A 16 -6.79 -6.63 53.77
N SER A 17 -7.10 -5.36 54.08
CA SER A 17 -8.34 -4.67 53.74
C SER A 17 -8.66 -4.83 52.24
N CYS A 18 -9.58 -5.76 51.96
CA CYS A 18 -9.73 -6.39 50.66
C CYS A 18 -10.83 -5.74 49.81
N GLU A 19 -11.37 -4.58 50.19
CA GLU A 19 -12.44 -3.93 49.42
C GLU A 19 -11.92 -3.21 48.18
N LEU A 20 -10.81 -2.46 48.28
CA LEU A 20 -10.24 -1.72 47.13
C LEU A 20 -9.73 -2.67 46.04
N ILE A 21 -9.11 -3.79 46.42
CA ILE A 21 -8.61 -4.79 45.47
C ILE A 21 -9.79 -5.57 44.86
N LYS A 22 -10.82 -5.93 45.64
CA LYS A 22 -12.04 -6.55 45.10
C LYS A 22 -12.80 -5.61 44.16
N LEU A 23 -12.87 -4.31 44.47
CA LEU A 23 -13.46 -3.28 43.60
C LEU A 23 -12.65 -3.08 42.30
N GLN A 24 -11.32 -3.15 42.38
CA GLN A 24 -10.44 -3.09 41.20
C GLN A 24 -10.61 -4.32 40.32
N ILE A 25 -10.66 -5.53 40.89
CA ILE A 25 -10.89 -6.78 40.16
C ILE A 25 -12.30 -6.80 39.52
N GLN A 26 -13.34 -6.40 40.26
CA GLN A 26 -14.70 -6.31 39.73
C GLN A 26 -14.81 -5.29 38.58
N ARG A 27 -14.06 -4.18 38.65
CA ARG A 27 -13.97 -3.20 37.57
C ARG A 27 -13.23 -3.76 36.35
N VAL A 28 -12.15 -4.51 36.56
CA VAL A 28 -11.43 -5.21 35.47
C VAL A 28 -12.34 -6.25 34.80
N GLU A 29 -13.08 -7.06 35.55
CA GLU A 29 -14.02 -8.03 34.97
C GLU A 29 -15.14 -7.37 34.15
N ASN A 30 -15.68 -6.25 34.62
CA ASN A 30 -16.71 -5.50 33.91
C ASN A 30 -16.15 -4.85 32.63
N VAL A 31 -14.91 -4.38 32.66
CA VAL A 31 -14.22 -3.82 31.49
C VAL A 31 -13.83 -4.90 30.49
N VAL A 32 -13.40 -6.09 30.93
CA VAL A 32 -13.13 -7.24 30.04
C VAL A 32 -14.41 -7.70 29.35
N ARG A 33 -15.55 -7.74 30.05
CA ARG A 33 -16.87 -8.01 29.45
C ARG A 33 -17.32 -6.91 28.48
N TYR A 34 -16.92 -5.66 28.72
CA TYR A 34 -17.18 -4.54 27.82
C TYR A 34 -16.30 -4.63 26.56
N LEU A 35 -14.99 -4.87 26.69
CA LEU A 35 -14.06 -5.06 25.57
C LEU A 35 -14.43 -6.25 24.68
N ALA A 36 -14.98 -7.32 25.25
CA ALA A 36 -15.51 -8.46 24.49
C ALA A 36 -16.75 -8.13 23.62
N ARG A 37 -17.29 -6.91 23.73
CA ARG A 37 -18.46 -6.42 22.99
C ARG A 37 -18.18 -5.18 22.13
N VAL A 38 -16.93 -4.71 22.06
CA VAL A 38 -16.57 -3.46 21.38
C VAL A 38 -15.69 -3.74 20.16
N GLU A 39 -16.11 -3.25 18.99
CA GLU A 39 -15.40 -3.41 17.71
C GLU A 39 -14.49 -2.20 17.37
N ASN A 40 -14.36 -1.21 18.25
CA ASN A 40 -13.66 0.05 17.97
C ASN A 40 -12.24 0.12 18.57
N VAL A 41 -11.24 0.20 17.70
CA VAL A 41 -9.80 0.23 17.99
C VAL A 41 -9.38 1.38 18.91
N ALA A 42 -10.01 2.56 18.80
CA ALA A 42 -9.66 3.72 19.63
C ALA A 42 -10.00 3.51 21.13
N GLN A 43 -11.06 2.75 21.39
CA GLN A 43 -11.49 2.42 22.75
C GLN A 43 -10.60 1.34 23.39
N ILE A 44 -10.08 0.42 22.57
CA ILE A 44 -9.09 -0.57 23.00
C ILE A 44 -7.78 0.12 23.38
N LEU A 45 -7.28 1.04 22.54
CA LEU A 45 -6.05 1.80 22.78
C LEU A 45 -6.10 2.67 24.04
N MET A 46 -7.20 3.40 24.27
CA MET A 46 -7.42 4.19 25.48
C MET A 46 -7.40 3.31 26.74
N THR A 47 -7.95 2.10 26.64
CA THR A 47 -8.00 1.16 27.76
C THR A 47 -6.61 0.57 28.04
N SER A 48 -5.83 0.24 27.01
CA SER A 48 -4.44 -0.22 27.14
C SER A 48 -3.51 0.85 27.74
N TYR A 49 -3.69 2.12 27.34
CA TYR A 49 -2.94 3.25 27.93
C TYR A 49 -3.28 3.47 29.41
N PHE A 50 -4.54 3.28 29.79
CA PHE A 50 -4.99 3.34 31.17
C PHE A 50 -4.36 2.23 32.04
N PHE A 51 -4.23 1.01 31.51
CA PHE A 51 -3.53 -0.09 32.20
C PHE A 51 -2.03 0.17 32.36
N PHE A 52 -1.36 0.74 31.34
CA PHE A 52 0.04 1.16 31.45
C PHE A 52 0.24 2.25 32.51
N PHE A 53 -0.69 3.21 32.61
CA PHE A 53 -0.64 4.27 33.61
C PHE A 53 -0.87 3.75 35.04
N ILE A 54 -1.77 2.77 35.21
CA ILE A 54 -1.96 2.06 36.48
C ILE A 54 -0.72 1.25 36.84
N TYR A 55 -0.11 0.55 35.88
CA TYR A 55 1.13 -0.21 36.08
C TYR A 55 2.27 0.69 36.60
N VAL A 56 2.54 1.81 35.92
CA VAL A 56 3.59 2.78 36.33
C VAL A 56 3.28 3.42 37.68
N SER A 57 2.00 3.69 37.97
CA SER A 57 1.58 4.28 39.25
C SER A 57 1.72 3.29 40.41
N VAL A 58 1.38 2.02 40.21
CA VAL A 58 1.53 0.97 41.24
C VAL A 58 3.01 0.63 41.46
N GLU A 59 3.81 0.53 40.39
CA GLU A 59 5.25 0.26 40.48
C GLU A 59 5.99 1.39 41.23
N LYS A 60 5.66 2.66 40.94
CA LYS A 60 6.16 3.80 41.73
C LYS A 60 5.69 3.80 43.18
N SER A 61 4.44 3.40 43.43
CA SER A 61 3.89 3.33 44.80
C SER A 61 4.57 2.22 45.63
N VAL A 62 4.93 1.10 44.99
CA VAL A 62 5.61 -0.04 45.62
C VAL A 62 7.10 0.25 45.85
N GLN A 63 7.78 0.99 44.95
CA GLN A 63 9.16 1.43 45.21
C GLN A 63 9.27 2.45 46.36
N ILE A 64 8.21 3.23 46.65
CA ILE A 64 8.21 4.23 47.72
C ILE A 64 8.04 3.59 49.12
N GLN A 65 7.50 2.37 49.22
CA GLN A 65 7.38 1.66 50.48
C GLN A 65 8.21 0.38 50.45
N ASN A 66 9.36 0.38 51.12
CA ASN A 66 10.26 -0.76 51.29
C ASN A 66 9.55 -2.00 51.88
N TYR A 67 8.84 -2.76 51.05
CA TYR A 67 8.22 -4.02 51.40
C TYR A 67 8.99 -5.17 50.75
N SER A 68 9.73 -5.91 51.56
CA SER A 68 10.60 -7.02 51.15
C SER A 68 9.88 -8.36 50.91
N ASN A 69 8.55 -8.40 50.87
CA ASN A 69 7.76 -9.63 50.73
C ASN A 69 6.57 -9.48 49.78
N PHE A 70 6.79 -8.96 48.58
CA PHE A 70 5.82 -9.05 47.49
C PHE A 70 6.21 -10.20 46.54
N ASP A 71 5.32 -11.17 46.37
CA ASP A 71 5.55 -12.32 45.50
C ASP A 71 5.40 -11.91 44.02
N PHE A 72 6.51 -11.87 43.29
CA PHE A 72 6.62 -11.43 41.89
C PHE A 72 5.93 -12.39 40.89
N ALA A 73 5.36 -13.51 41.34
CA ALA A 73 4.79 -14.56 40.49
C ALA A 73 3.60 -14.10 39.63
N VAL A 74 2.78 -13.14 40.09
CA VAL A 74 1.63 -12.63 39.32
C VAL A 74 2.08 -11.72 38.15
N PHE A 75 3.17 -10.99 38.31
CA PHE A 75 3.71 -10.10 37.27
C PHE A 75 4.44 -10.87 36.16
N HIS A 76 5.08 -11.99 36.49
CA HIS A 76 5.71 -12.87 35.50
C HIS A 76 4.72 -13.58 34.56
N PHE A 77 3.44 -13.69 34.94
CA PHE A 77 2.39 -14.28 34.11
C PHE A 77 1.74 -13.28 33.13
N LEU A 78 1.77 -11.99 33.45
CA LEU A 78 1.14 -10.93 32.64
C LEU A 78 2.08 -10.36 31.57
N LEU A 79 3.41 -10.40 31.80
CA LEU A 79 4.43 -9.93 30.86
C LEU A 79 4.41 -10.63 29.49
N PRO A 80 4.30 -11.98 29.42
CA PRO A 80 4.17 -12.67 28.15
C PRO A 80 2.83 -12.34 27.47
N PHE A 81 1.75 -12.20 28.24
CA PHE A 81 0.42 -11.94 27.68
C PHE A 81 0.29 -10.51 27.12
N SER A 82 0.87 -9.51 27.76
CA SER A 82 0.89 -8.13 27.28
C SER A 82 1.85 -7.96 26.10
N LEU A 83 3.01 -8.64 26.10
CA LEU A 83 3.91 -8.65 24.94
C LEU A 83 3.33 -9.43 23.77
N HIS A 84 2.65 -10.56 23.99
CA HIS A 84 2.01 -11.35 22.94
C HIS A 84 0.76 -10.65 22.40
N LEU A 85 0.03 -9.92 23.25
CA LEU A 85 -1.07 -9.05 22.82
C LEU A 85 -0.55 -7.82 22.08
N LEU A 86 0.56 -7.21 22.50
CA LEU A 86 1.21 -6.11 21.78
C LEU A 86 1.77 -6.58 20.44
N LEU A 87 2.40 -7.75 20.37
CA LEU A 87 2.83 -8.39 19.13
C LEU A 87 1.64 -8.77 18.25
N ARG A 88 0.53 -9.27 18.82
CA ARG A 88 -0.72 -9.47 18.09
C ARG A 88 -1.32 -8.16 17.60
N LEU A 89 -1.26 -7.07 18.36
CA LEU A 89 -1.76 -5.75 17.95
C LEU A 89 -0.88 -5.14 16.86
N LEU A 90 0.44 -5.30 16.94
CA LEU A 90 1.41 -4.95 15.89
C LEU A 90 1.30 -5.87 14.65
N SER A 91 0.81 -7.10 14.82
CA SER A 91 0.40 -7.98 13.72
C SER A 91 -0.97 -7.61 13.16
N LEU A 92 -1.92 -7.16 13.98
CA LEU A 92 -3.26 -6.75 13.56
C LEU A 92 -3.25 -5.43 12.75
N GLU A 93 -2.30 -4.52 13.01
CA GLU A 93 -2.02 -3.39 12.11
C GLU A 93 -1.40 -3.83 10.78
N ARG A 94 -0.68 -4.96 10.75
CA ARG A 94 -0.18 -5.58 9.51
C ARG A 94 -1.27 -6.40 8.80
N ASP A 95 -2.18 -7.00 9.54
CA ASP A 95 -3.33 -7.79 9.08
C ASP A 95 -4.54 -6.90 8.74
N SER A 96 -4.29 -5.76 8.09
CA SER A 96 -5.35 -5.18 7.26
C SER A 96 -5.75 -6.25 6.24
N PRO A 97 -7.04 -6.52 5.98
CA PRO A 97 -7.46 -7.50 4.96
C PRO A 97 -6.86 -7.20 3.57
N ASN A 98 -6.39 -5.97 3.37
CA ASN A 98 -5.74 -5.49 2.16
C ASN A 98 -4.21 -5.64 2.17
N THR A 99 -3.56 -6.26 3.15
CA THR A 99 -2.11 -6.55 3.13
C THR A 99 -1.85 -8.02 2.73
N LYS A 100 -0.93 -8.26 1.79
CA LYS A 100 -0.54 -9.59 1.31
C LYS A 100 0.92 -9.89 1.66
N ASP A 101 1.13 -11.00 2.37
CA ASP A 101 2.46 -11.50 2.66
C ASP A 101 2.96 -12.35 1.48
N LEU A 102 4.02 -11.89 0.82
CA LEU A 102 4.63 -12.62 -0.29
C LEU A 102 5.62 -13.70 0.18
N GLY A 103 5.79 -13.90 1.50
CA GLY A 103 6.61 -14.94 2.12
C GLY A 103 5.80 -16.11 2.69
N GLU A 104 6.49 -17.24 2.96
CA GLU A 104 6.07 -18.44 3.76
C GLU A 104 4.65 -19.02 3.56
N VAL A 105 3.97 -18.70 2.47
CA VAL A 105 2.66 -19.26 2.09
C VAL A 105 2.81 -20.07 0.81
N SER A 106 2.05 -21.17 0.67
CA SER A 106 2.04 -21.93 -0.59
C SER A 106 1.63 -21.03 -1.76
N ASP A 107 2.31 -21.11 -2.91
CA ASP A 107 2.04 -20.26 -4.08
C ASP A 107 0.56 -20.25 -4.49
N LYS A 108 -0.13 -21.39 -4.36
CA LYS A 108 -1.57 -21.50 -4.68
C LYS A 108 -2.45 -20.58 -3.82
N ILE A 109 -2.21 -20.56 -2.50
CA ILE A 109 -2.98 -19.71 -1.57
C ILE A 109 -2.66 -18.24 -1.83
N LEU A 110 -1.37 -17.92 -2.03
CA LEU A 110 -0.94 -16.55 -2.30
C LEU A 110 -1.54 -16.01 -3.60
N ASN A 111 -1.47 -16.78 -4.69
CA ASN A 111 -2.05 -16.41 -5.97
C ASN A 111 -3.56 -16.17 -5.86
N GLN A 112 -4.27 -17.00 -5.08
CA GLN A 112 -5.70 -16.82 -4.81
C GLN A 112 -5.98 -15.52 -4.03
N GLN A 113 -5.20 -15.21 -2.99
CA GLN A 113 -5.37 -13.98 -2.21
C GLN A 113 -5.10 -12.71 -3.02
N ILE A 114 -4.09 -12.76 -3.90
CA ILE A 114 -3.78 -11.66 -4.83
C ILE A 114 -4.95 -11.44 -5.77
N ARG A 115 -5.50 -12.52 -6.35
CA ARG A 115 -6.67 -12.48 -7.22
C ARG A 115 -7.88 -11.87 -6.52
N GLU A 116 -8.25 -12.37 -5.35
CA GLU A 116 -9.42 -11.90 -4.61
C GLU A 116 -9.33 -10.41 -4.27
N ALA A 117 -8.16 -9.94 -3.83
CA ALA A 117 -7.96 -8.51 -3.57
C ALA A 117 -8.03 -7.67 -4.85
N SER A 118 -7.51 -8.21 -5.96
CA SER A 118 -7.50 -7.55 -7.25
C SER A 118 -8.90 -7.45 -7.89
N GLU A 119 -9.72 -8.48 -7.76
CA GLU A 119 -11.12 -8.50 -8.22
C GLU A 119 -11.99 -7.59 -7.34
N ARG A 120 -11.83 -7.67 -6.01
CA ARG A 120 -12.72 -6.95 -5.08
C ARG A 120 -12.37 -5.47 -4.93
N TRP A 121 -11.09 -5.17 -4.72
CA TRP A 121 -10.63 -3.84 -4.34
C TRP A 121 -9.82 -3.16 -5.43
N GLY A 122 -9.15 -3.93 -6.29
CA GLY A 122 -8.23 -3.37 -7.28
C GLY A 122 -6.96 -2.76 -6.68
N CYS A 123 -6.78 -2.83 -5.36
CA CYS A 123 -5.58 -2.40 -4.65
C CYS A 123 -5.36 -3.17 -3.36
N PHE A 124 -4.08 -3.28 -2.97
CA PHE A 124 -3.63 -3.95 -1.74
C PHE A 124 -2.19 -3.54 -1.41
N ARG A 125 -1.72 -3.73 -0.18
CA ARG A 125 -0.30 -3.60 0.17
C ARG A 125 0.38 -4.96 0.16
N VAL A 126 1.69 -4.98 -0.08
CA VAL A 126 2.51 -6.19 -0.01
C VAL A 126 3.63 -6.04 1.02
N ILE A 127 3.90 -7.11 1.75
CA ILE A 127 5.06 -7.29 2.63
C ILE A 127 5.90 -8.47 2.17
N ASN A 128 7.13 -8.59 2.68
CA ASN A 128 8.08 -9.63 2.28
C ASN A 128 8.27 -9.71 0.76
N HIS A 129 8.21 -8.56 0.09
CA HIS A 129 8.22 -8.42 -1.37
C HIS A 129 9.59 -8.64 -2.04
N GLY A 130 10.60 -9.07 -1.29
CA GLY A 130 11.94 -9.37 -1.82
C GLY A 130 12.82 -8.17 -2.20
N VAL A 131 12.24 -6.98 -2.41
CA VAL A 131 13.02 -5.74 -2.61
C VAL A 131 13.82 -5.39 -1.34
N PRO A 132 15.15 -5.21 -1.41
CA PRO A 132 15.95 -4.87 -0.25
C PRO A 132 15.55 -3.53 0.39
N LEU A 133 15.33 -3.51 1.70
CA LEU A 133 14.88 -2.31 2.43
C LEU A 133 15.91 -1.17 2.40
N CYS A 134 17.21 -1.50 2.44
CA CYS A 134 18.27 -0.50 2.26
C CYS A 134 18.19 0.19 0.89
N LEU A 135 17.95 -0.58 -0.17
CA LEU A 135 17.80 -0.07 -1.53
C LEU A 135 16.56 0.83 -1.65
N MET A 136 15.45 0.48 -1.01
CA MET A 136 14.26 1.34 -0.93
C MET A 136 14.57 2.67 -0.23
N SER A 137 15.30 2.64 0.87
CA SER A 137 15.72 3.85 1.60
C SER A 137 16.67 4.73 0.77
N ASP A 138 17.66 4.13 0.12
CA ASP A 138 18.63 4.86 -0.69
C ASP A 138 18.00 5.41 -1.98
N MET A 139 17.00 4.71 -2.53
CA MET A 139 16.17 5.22 -3.61
C MET A 139 15.39 6.46 -3.15
N LYS A 140 14.75 6.45 -1.98
CA LYS A 140 14.07 7.64 -1.40
C LYS A 140 15.03 8.85 -1.30
N LYS A 141 16.25 8.64 -0.78
CA LYS A 141 17.25 9.72 -0.68
C LYS A 141 17.67 10.24 -2.06
N THR A 142 17.87 9.33 -3.01
CA THR A 142 18.26 9.67 -4.39
C THR A 142 17.20 10.52 -5.05
N VAL A 143 15.93 10.13 -4.97
CA VAL A 143 14.85 10.91 -5.60
C VAL A 143 14.67 12.28 -4.95
N MET A 144 14.87 12.39 -3.63
CA MET A 144 14.87 13.69 -2.96
C MET A 144 15.99 14.59 -3.50
N ASP A 145 17.22 14.08 -3.63
CA ASP A 145 18.34 14.84 -4.21
C ASP A 145 18.09 15.26 -5.67
N LEU A 146 17.51 14.38 -6.49
CA LEU A 146 17.16 14.72 -7.89
C LEU A 146 16.14 15.88 -7.97
N PHE A 147 15.21 15.97 -7.02
CA PHE A 147 14.23 17.07 -6.99
C PHE A 147 14.79 18.40 -6.50
N GLU A 148 15.93 18.39 -5.80
CA GLU A 148 16.65 19.59 -5.39
C GLU A 148 17.53 20.15 -6.52
N ARG A 149 17.62 19.47 -7.66
CA ARG A 149 18.25 20.02 -8.87
C ARG A 149 17.49 21.26 -9.38
N PRO A 150 18.20 22.24 -9.97
CA PRO A 150 17.57 23.43 -10.55
C PRO A 150 16.50 23.09 -11.59
N TYR A 151 15.53 23.99 -11.77
CA TYR A 151 14.44 23.81 -12.72
C TYR A 151 14.97 23.53 -14.14
N GLU A 152 16.03 24.21 -14.55
CA GLU A 152 16.69 24.10 -15.85
C GLU A 152 17.29 22.71 -16.11
N VAL A 153 17.60 21.95 -15.05
CA VAL A 153 18.03 20.55 -15.15
C VAL A 153 16.81 19.64 -15.25
N LYS A 154 15.80 19.86 -14.40
CA LYS A 154 14.59 19.02 -14.38
C LYS A 154 13.83 19.04 -15.71
N VAL A 155 13.75 20.18 -16.38
CA VAL A 155 13.09 20.29 -17.70
C VAL A 155 13.82 19.54 -18.83
N ARG A 156 15.06 19.09 -18.63
CA ARG A 156 15.77 18.22 -19.59
C ARG A 156 15.22 16.80 -19.60
N ASN A 157 14.51 16.40 -18.54
CA ASN A 157 13.75 15.15 -18.52
C ASN A 157 12.52 15.28 -19.43
N THR A 158 12.73 14.98 -20.70
CA THR A 158 11.76 15.18 -21.78
C THR A 158 10.88 13.95 -21.99
N ASP A 159 9.75 14.17 -22.65
CA ASP A 159 8.80 13.12 -23.00
C ASP A 159 9.39 12.16 -24.04
N VAL A 160 9.36 10.85 -23.73
CA VAL A 160 9.52 9.78 -24.73
C VAL A 160 8.15 9.42 -25.29
N LEU A 161 7.17 9.27 -24.39
CA LEU A 161 5.75 9.35 -24.70
C LEU A 161 5.20 10.66 -24.13
N LEU A 162 4.19 11.25 -24.76
CA LEU A 162 3.61 12.51 -24.29
C LEU A 162 3.21 12.44 -22.79
N GLY A 163 3.75 13.35 -21.98
CA GLY A 163 3.59 13.36 -20.54
C GLY A 163 4.36 12.28 -19.78
N SER A 164 5.35 11.59 -20.36
CA SER A 164 6.20 10.60 -19.68
C SER A 164 7.46 11.19 -19.03
N GLY A 165 7.79 12.45 -19.28
CA GLY A 165 8.94 13.14 -18.71
C GLY A 165 8.55 14.01 -17.50
N TYR A 166 9.28 15.12 -17.34
CA TYR A 166 9.08 16.07 -16.25
C TYR A 166 7.72 16.76 -16.36
N ARG A 167 7.03 16.86 -15.22
CA ARG A 167 5.74 17.53 -15.07
C ARG A 167 5.88 18.58 -14.00
N ALA A 168 5.89 19.84 -14.42
CA ALA A 168 5.76 20.96 -13.50
C ALA A 168 4.33 21.03 -12.93
N PRO A 169 4.16 21.70 -11.77
CA PRO A 169 2.85 22.08 -11.28
C PRO A 169 2.04 22.82 -12.35
N ASN A 170 0.75 22.52 -12.42
CA ASN A 170 -0.17 23.09 -13.42
C ASN A 170 -1.55 23.35 -12.82
N GLU A 171 -2.47 23.91 -13.59
CA GLU A 171 -3.81 24.28 -13.12
C GLU A 171 -4.62 23.09 -12.55
N ILE A 172 -4.42 21.88 -13.08
CA ILE A 172 -5.14 20.67 -12.65
C ILE A 172 -4.55 20.11 -11.34
N ASN A 173 -3.21 20.05 -11.27
CA ASN A 173 -2.48 19.57 -10.10
C ASN A 173 -1.44 20.63 -9.66
N PRO A 174 -1.86 21.70 -8.97
CA PRO A 174 -1.00 22.86 -8.66
C PRO A 174 0.04 22.59 -7.58
N TYR A 175 -0.07 21.47 -6.86
CA TYR A 175 0.82 21.10 -5.77
C TYR A 175 1.71 19.92 -6.12
N TYR A 176 1.68 19.47 -7.37
CA TYR A 176 2.31 18.23 -7.82
C TYR A 176 3.38 18.51 -8.86
N GLU A 177 4.55 17.94 -8.64
CA GLU A 177 5.67 17.94 -9.56
C GLU A 177 6.14 16.50 -9.75
N ALA A 178 6.57 16.13 -10.96
CA ALA A 178 7.06 14.77 -11.19
C ALA A 178 8.21 14.68 -12.20
N LEU A 179 9.05 13.67 -12.01
CA LEU A 179 10.07 13.22 -12.95
C LEU A 179 9.65 11.86 -13.50
N GLY A 180 9.97 11.59 -14.76
CA GLY A 180 9.52 10.37 -15.44
C GLY A 180 10.65 9.62 -16.16
N LEU A 181 10.68 8.31 -15.98
CA LEU A 181 11.59 7.38 -16.66
C LEU A 181 10.72 6.39 -17.43
N TYR A 182 10.78 6.45 -18.76
CA TYR A 182 9.82 5.74 -19.61
C TYR A 182 9.83 4.22 -19.47
N ASP A 183 11.01 3.60 -19.55
CA ASP A 183 11.15 2.15 -19.42
C ASP A 183 12.38 1.78 -18.57
N MET A 184 12.12 1.39 -17.33
CA MET A 184 13.15 0.99 -16.36
C MET A 184 13.78 -0.37 -16.66
N ALA A 185 13.15 -1.20 -17.51
CA ALA A 185 13.75 -2.44 -17.98
C ALA A 185 14.84 -2.19 -19.04
N SER A 186 14.83 -1.01 -19.67
CA SER A 186 15.82 -0.58 -20.65
C SER A 186 16.99 0.16 -19.98
N SER A 187 18.18 -0.46 -20.00
CA SER A 187 19.40 0.20 -19.50
C SER A 187 19.69 1.51 -20.22
N GLN A 188 19.34 1.61 -21.51
CA GLN A 188 19.49 2.85 -22.26
C GLN A 188 18.58 3.96 -21.72
N ALA A 189 17.30 3.66 -21.43
CA ALA A 189 16.38 4.64 -20.89
C ALA A 189 16.78 5.09 -19.47
N VAL A 190 17.27 4.16 -18.63
CA VAL A 190 17.83 4.51 -17.31
C VAL A 190 19.05 5.43 -17.44
N ASN A 191 19.97 5.12 -18.35
CA ASN A 191 21.15 5.95 -18.59
C ASN A 191 20.76 7.35 -19.07
N THR A 192 19.87 7.44 -20.07
CA THR A 192 19.37 8.73 -20.58
C THR A 192 18.71 9.55 -19.47
N PHE A 193 17.87 8.93 -18.63
CA PHE A 193 17.24 9.62 -17.49
C PHE A 193 18.29 10.15 -16.51
N CYS A 194 19.28 9.33 -16.15
CA CYS A 194 20.36 9.74 -15.25
C CYS A 194 21.23 10.85 -15.85
N ASP A 195 21.53 10.82 -17.15
CA ASP A 195 22.30 11.85 -17.85
C ASP A 195 21.52 13.19 -17.88
N GLN A 196 20.21 13.13 -18.19
CA GLN A 196 19.34 14.32 -18.22
C GLN A 196 19.28 15.04 -16.87
N LEU A 197 19.34 14.29 -15.76
CA LEU A 197 19.23 14.82 -14.39
C LEU A 197 20.57 14.95 -13.67
N GLU A 198 21.68 14.75 -14.37
CA GLU A 198 23.03 14.85 -13.81
C GLU A 198 23.21 13.94 -12.57
N ALA A 199 22.63 12.74 -12.61
CA ALA A 199 22.76 11.76 -11.54
C ALA A 199 24.19 11.19 -11.50
N SER A 200 24.73 11.04 -10.29
CA SER A 200 26.08 10.50 -10.08
C SER A 200 26.19 9.04 -10.53
N ALA A 201 27.43 8.57 -10.70
CA ALA A 201 27.69 7.17 -11.04
C ALA A 201 27.10 6.20 -10.00
N ASP A 202 27.23 6.54 -8.71
CA ASP A 202 26.69 5.73 -7.61
C ASP A 202 25.15 5.74 -7.62
N GLN A 203 24.52 6.92 -7.77
CA GLN A 203 23.07 7.03 -7.91
C GLN A 203 22.54 6.18 -9.06
N ARG A 204 23.26 6.16 -10.19
CA ARG A 204 22.90 5.40 -11.37
C ARG A 204 23.06 3.89 -11.15
N LEU A 205 24.27 3.43 -10.87
CA LEU A 205 24.63 2.02 -10.91
C LEU A 205 24.20 1.25 -9.66
N GLU A 206 24.34 1.88 -8.49
CA GLU A 206 24.09 1.21 -7.21
C GLU A 206 22.63 1.34 -6.76
N ILE A 207 21.94 2.41 -7.19
CA ILE A 207 20.59 2.71 -6.71
C ILE A 207 19.56 2.55 -7.83
N MET A 208 19.56 3.42 -8.85
CA MET A 208 18.54 3.45 -9.90
C MET A 208 18.45 2.11 -10.66
N VAL A 209 19.57 1.57 -11.13
CA VAL A 209 19.58 0.30 -11.89
C VAL A 209 19.14 -0.88 -11.03
N LYS A 210 19.62 -0.98 -9.78
CA LYS A 210 19.27 -2.09 -8.88
C LYS A 210 17.81 -2.01 -8.45
N TYR A 211 17.34 -0.82 -8.09
CA TYR A 211 15.95 -0.59 -7.71
C TYR A 211 15.03 -0.88 -8.89
N ALA A 212 15.41 -0.43 -10.09
CA ALA A 212 14.66 -0.70 -11.30
C ALA A 212 14.50 -2.21 -11.56
N LYS A 213 15.61 -2.95 -11.53
CA LYS A 213 15.57 -4.39 -11.71
C LYS A 213 14.70 -5.11 -10.66
N ALA A 214 14.78 -4.70 -9.40
CA ALA A 214 14.02 -5.31 -8.32
C ALA A 214 12.51 -5.08 -8.47
N ILE A 215 12.10 -3.85 -8.78
CA ILE A 215 10.69 -3.48 -8.92
C ILE A 215 10.08 -4.02 -10.22
N ASP A 216 10.81 -4.00 -11.35
CA ASP A 216 10.35 -4.62 -12.61
C ASP A 216 10.14 -6.14 -12.42
N GLY A 217 11.08 -6.79 -11.73
CA GLY A 217 10.97 -8.20 -11.37
C GLY A 217 9.74 -8.48 -10.51
N LEU A 218 9.49 -7.66 -9.49
CA LEU A 218 8.30 -7.77 -8.63
C LEU A 218 6.99 -7.55 -9.41
N ALA A 219 6.94 -6.55 -10.30
CA ALA A 219 5.78 -6.28 -11.13
C ALA A 219 5.44 -7.47 -12.03
N LYS A 220 6.45 -8.03 -12.70
CA LYS A 220 6.28 -9.21 -13.56
C LYS A 220 5.91 -10.45 -12.76
N ASP A 221 6.43 -10.61 -11.55
CA ASP A 221 6.05 -11.70 -10.64
C ASP A 221 4.57 -11.60 -10.23
N LEU A 222 4.11 -10.44 -9.79
CA LEU A 222 2.72 -10.20 -9.41
C LEU A 222 1.76 -10.44 -10.59
N ALA A 223 2.12 -9.98 -11.79
CA ALA A 223 1.34 -10.22 -13.00
C ALA A 223 1.29 -11.72 -13.38
N ARG A 224 2.42 -12.43 -13.30
CA ARG A 224 2.48 -13.90 -13.50
C ARG A 224 1.61 -14.64 -12.50
N ARG A 225 1.66 -14.26 -11.21
CA ARG A 225 0.84 -14.86 -10.14
C ARG A 225 -0.66 -14.65 -10.38
N LEU A 226 -1.05 -13.49 -10.89
CA LEU A 226 -2.43 -13.24 -11.34
C LEU A 226 -2.82 -14.20 -12.47
N ALA A 227 -2.00 -14.33 -13.52
CA ALA A 227 -2.27 -15.29 -14.60
C ALA A 227 -2.42 -16.74 -14.09
N GLU A 228 -1.53 -17.17 -13.19
CA GLU A 228 -1.59 -18.50 -12.57
C GLU A 228 -2.83 -18.71 -11.71
N SER A 229 -3.30 -17.67 -11.01
CA SER A 229 -4.53 -17.72 -10.20
C SER A 229 -5.79 -17.97 -11.03
N TYR A 230 -5.75 -17.65 -12.33
CA TYR A 230 -6.80 -17.92 -13.29
C TYR A 230 -6.59 -19.23 -14.05
N GLY A 231 -5.47 -19.93 -13.82
CA GLY A 231 -5.14 -21.18 -14.51
C GLY A 231 -4.79 -21.00 -15.99
N LEU A 232 -4.30 -19.82 -16.39
CA LEU A 232 -3.89 -19.56 -17.77
C LEU A 232 -2.70 -20.45 -18.16
N ALA A 233 -2.71 -20.96 -19.40
CA ALA A 233 -1.66 -21.85 -19.90
C ALA A 233 -0.34 -21.12 -20.15
N GLU A 234 -0.41 -19.88 -20.66
CA GLU A 234 0.74 -19.00 -20.83
C GLU A 234 0.76 -17.94 -19.71
N THR A 235 1.83 -17.91 -18.92
CA THR A 235 1.94 -17.02 -17.76
C THR A 235 3.02 -15.95 -17.94
N ASN A 236 3.71 -15.96 -19.08
CA ASN A 236 4.84 -15.07 -19.40
C ASN A 236 4.48 -13.89 -20.31
N PHE A 237 3.19 -13.62 -20.54
CA PHE A 237 2.68 -12.53 -21.39
C PHE A 237 3.32 -11.17 -21.09
N PHE A 238 3.67 -10.92 -19.83
CA PHE A 238 4.15 -9.64 -19.32
C PHE A 238 5.66 -9.41 -19.47
N LYS A 239 6.43 -10.42 -19.92
CA LYS A 239 7.91 -10.39 -19.87
C LYS A 239 8.51 -9.22 -20.66
N GLY A 240 7.91 -8.89 -21.80
CA GLY A 240 8.34 -7.80 -22.69
C GLY A 240 7.63 -6.47 -22.45
N TRP A 241 6.74 -6.37 -21.45
CA TRP A 241 6.01 -5.13 -21.22
C TRP A 241 6.93 -4.12 -20.53
N PRO A 242 6.90 -2.84 -20.98
CA PRO A 242 7.71 -1.80 -20.37
C PRO A 242 7.17 -1.43 -18.99
N SER A 243 8.10 -1.00 -18.13
CA SER A 243 7.77 -0.54 -16.79
C SER A 243 8.21 0.92 -16.64
N GLN A 244 7.28 1.85 -16.43
CA GLN A 244 7.56 3.28 -16.31
C GLN A 244 7.74 3.68 -14.84
N PHE A 245 8.69 4.59 -14.54
CA PHE A 245 8.68 5.32 -13.26
C PHE A 245 8.03 6.69 -13.39
N ARG A 246 7.24 7.03 -12.37
CA ARG A 246 6.88 8.39 -12.00
C ARG A 246 7.33 8.65 -10.58
N ILE A 247 8.30 9.53 -10.44
CA ILE A 247 8.74 10.02 -9.14
C ILE A 247 7.98 11.31 -8.88
N ASN A 248 7.28 11.38 -7.75
CA ASN A 248 6.35 12.45 -7.42
C ASN A 248 6.88 13.27 -6.24
N LYS A 249 6.75 14.59 -6.31
CA LYS A 249 6.95 15.54 -5.23
C LYS A 249 5.68 16.36 -5.05
N TYR A 250 5.23 16.46 -3.81
CA TYR A 250 4.06 17.25 -3.43
C TYR A 250 4.50 18.43 -2.58
N HIS A 251 4.17 19.64 -3.03
CA HIS A 251 4.49 20.91 -2.39
C HIS A 251 3.37 21.34 -1.43
N PHE A 252 3.09 20.50 -0.44
CA PHE A 252 2.03 20.76 0.52
C PHE A 252 2.44 21.80 1.56
N GLN A 253 1.51 22.72 1.83
CA GLN A 253 1.63 23.86 2.73
C GLN A 253 0.36 23.96 3.59
N PRO A 254 0.33 24.76 4.67
CA PRO A 254 -0.85 24.87 5.53
C PRO A 254 -2.15 25.17 4.77
N GLU A 255 -2.08 25.98 3.72
CA GLU A 255 -3.22 26.38 2.88
C GLU A 255 -3.65 25.31 1.87
N THR A 256 -2.88 24.22 1.75
CA THR A 256 -3.20 23.10 0.86
C THR A 256 -3.85 21.93 1.59
N VAL A 257 -3.87 21.93 2.92
CA VAL A 257 -4.50 20.86 3.72
C VAL A 257 -5.98 20.74 3.32
N GLY A 258 -6.41 19.50 3.04
CA GLY A 258 -7.75 19.18 2.54
C GLY A 258 -7.94 19.39 1.03
N LYS A 259 -6.92 19.87 0.30
CA LYS A 259 -6.96 19.95 -1.18
C LYS A 259 -6.36 18.70 -1.82
N LEU A 260 -6.68 18.51 -3.10
CA LEU A 260 -6.14 17.42 -3.91
C LEU A 260 -4.72 17.75 -4.38
N GLY A 261 -3.79 16.83 -4.14
CA GLY A 261 -2.49 16.79 -4.79
C GLY A 261 -2.58 16.20 -6.20
N VAL A 262 -3.37 15.13 -6.36
CA VAL A 262 -3.69 14.54 -7.68
C VAL A 262 -5.20 14.27 -7.73
N GLN A 263 -5.83 14.67 -8.84
CA GLN A 263 -7.25 14.46 -9.10
C GLN A 263 -7.66 12.97 -9.11
N LEU A 264 -8.97 12.72 -9.04
CA LEU A 264 -9.52 11.38 -9.20
C LEU A 264 -9.18 10.81 -10.59
N HIS A 265 -8.60 9.61 -10.63
CA HIS A 265 -8.25 8.91 -11.87
C HIS A 265 -8.13 7.39 -11.64
N THR A 266 -8.03 6.64 -12.74
CA THR A 266 -7.50 5.27 -12.77
C THR A 266 -6.12 5.28 -13.42
N ASP A 267 -5.28 4.29 -13.16
CA ASP A 267 -4.01 4.17 -13.88
C ASP A 267 -4.24 3.57 -15.27
N SER A 268 -3.51 4.04 -16.29
CA SER A 268 -3.67 3.51 -17.66
C SER A 268 -2.92 2.20 -17.88
N GLY A 269 -1.97 1.85 -17.01
CA GLY A 269 -1.17 0.63 -17.12
C GLY A 269 -1.92 -0.63 -16.67
N PHE A 270 -1.19 -1.74 -16.54
CA PHE A 270 -1.70 -2.99 -16.01
C PHE A 270 -1.70 -2.97 -14.48
N LEU A 271 -0.53 -2.74 -13.87
CA LEU A 271 -0.42 -2.61 -12.43
C LEU A 271 0.58 -1.51 -12.06
N THR A 272 0.37 -0.94 -10.88
CA THR A 272 1.22 0.08 -10.28
C THR A 272 1.78 -0.45 -8.97
N ILE A 273 3.09 -0.29 -8.77
CA ILE A 273 3.78 -0.49 -7.51
C ILE A 273 4.20 0.88 -6.97
N LEU A 274 3.66 1.25 -5.83
CA LEU A 274 3.91 2.52 -5.17
C LEU A 274 4.76 2.30 -3.92
N GLN A 275 5.94 2.91 -3.92
CA GLN A 275 6.67 3.20 -2.70
C GLN A 275 6.30 4.61 -2.24
N ASP A 276 5.45 4.70 -1.22
CA ASP A 276 5.00 5.94 -0.61
C ASP A 276 5.92 6.41 0.53
N ASP A 277 5.61 7.59 1.07
CA ASP A 277 6.16 8.05 2.33
C ASP A 277 5.73 7.15 3.49
N GLU A 278 6.35 7.33 4.66
CA GLU A 278 6.05 6.51 5.84
C GLU A 278 4.98 7.12 6.77
N ASN A 279 4.69 8.41 6.66
CA ASN A 279 4.02 9.16 7.74
C ASN A 279 2.95 10.16 7.30
N VAL A 280 2.95 10.61 6.04
CA VAL A 280 2.05 11.67 5.53
C VAL A 280 0.79 11.06 4.91
N GLY A 281 0.97 10.00 4.12
CA GLY A 281 -0.14 9.31 3.46
C GLY A 281 -0.84 10.18 2.41
N GLY A 282 -2.18 10.13 2.38
CA GLY A 282 -3.00 10.93 1.46
C GLY A 282 -3.47 10.19 0.21
N LEU A 283 -2.94 9.01 -0.09
CA LEU A 283 -3.52 8.15 -1.12
C LEU A 283 -4.88 7.62 -0.65
N GLU A 284 -5.90 7.81 -1.47
CA GLU A 284 -7.24 7.27 -1.24
C GLU A 284 -7.72 6.52 -2.48
N ALA A 285 -8.33 5.36 -2.26
CA ALA A 285 -9.03 4.60 -3.27
C ALA A 285 -10.55 4.71 -3.08
N MET A 286 -11.30 4.52 -4.15
CA MET A 286 -12.76 4.50 -4.12
C MET A 286 -13.25 3.06 -4.14
N ASP A 287 -14.06 2.68 -3.16
CA ASP A 287 -14.77 1.41 -3.18
C ASP A 287 -15.81 1.44 -4.30
N HIS A 288 -15.62 0.60 -5.31
CA HIS A 288 -16.49 0.52 -6.48
C HIS A 288 -17.95 0.19 -6.12
N SER A 289 -18.19 -0.53 -5.03
CA SER A 289 -19.55 -0.92 -4.62
C SER A 289 -20.32 0.18 -3.89
N SER A 290 -19.64 1.01 -3.10
CA SER A 290 -20.29 2.07 -2.32
C SER A 290 -20.09 3.47 -2.89
N GLY A 291 -19.10 3.67 -3.78
CA GLY A 291 -18.66 4.97 -4.27
C GLY A 291 -17.94 5.82 -3.21
N THR A 292 -17.62 5.24 -2.06
CA THR A 292 -16.97 5.95 -0.94
C THR A 292 -15.46 5.83 -1.00
N PHE A 293 -14.76 6.86 -0.52
CA PHE A 293 -13.30 6.87 -0.44
C PHE A 293 -12.82 6.21 0.84
N PHE A 294 -11.76 5.42 0.74
CA PHE A 294 -11.03 4.85 1.86
C PHE A 294 -9.53 5.14 1.73
N PRO A 295 -8.84 5.41 2.86
CA PRO A 295 -7.41 5.69 2.83
C PRO A 295 -6.60 4.41 2.56
N ILE A 296 -5.56 4.54 1.76
CA ILE A 296 -4.47 3.56 1.67
C ILE A 296 -3.35 4.07 2.58
N SER A 297 -3.44 3.76 3.86
CA SER A 297 -2.50 4.26 4.87
C SER A 297 -1.07 3.78 4.58
N PRO A 298 -0.05 4.66 4.72
CA PRO A 298 1.34 4.27 4.60
C PRO A 298 1.70 3.25 5.69
N LEU A 299 2.43 2.20 5.30
CA LEU A 299 2.98 1.22 6.23
C LEU A 299 4.48 1.07 5.96
N PRO A 300 5.36 1.20 6.98
CA PRO A 300 6.80 1.07 6.80
C PRO A 300 7.20 -0.25 6.14
N ASN A 301 8.18 -0.21 5.24
CA ASN A 301 8.74 -1.38 4.55
C ASN A 301 7.73 -2.19 3.73
N THR A 302 6.66 -1.54 3.26
CA THR A 302 5.65 -2.16 2.41
C THR A 302 5.52 -1.39 1.10
N LEU A 303 4.91 -2.01 0.10
CA LEU A 303 4.57 -1.37 -1.17
C LEU A 303 3.06 -1.43 -1.37
N ALA A 304 2.47 -0.34 -1.84
CA ALA A 304 1.07 -0.35 -2.27
C ALA A 304 0.99 -0.76 -3.73
N ILE A 305 0.02 -1.61 -4.05
CA ILE A 305 -0.26 -2.14 -5.38
C ILE A 305 -1.66 -1.70 -5.77
N ASN A 306 -1.83 -1.24 -7.01
CA ASN A 306 -3.15 -1.06 -7.60
C ASN A 306 -3.17 -1.48 -9.07
N LEU A 307 -4.34 -1.86 -9.57
CA LEU A 307 -4.54 -2.27 -10.95
C LEU A 307 -5.13 -1.14 -11.77
N GLY A 308 -4.73 -1.11 -13.05
CA GLY A 308 -5.14 -0.10 -14.01
C GLY A 308 -6.01 -0.64 -15.13
N ASP A 309 -6.27 0.22 -16.10
CA ASP A 309 -7.15 -0.03 -17.24
C ASP A 309 -6.70 -1.24 -18.08
N MET A 310 -5.38 -1.45 -18.29
CA MET A 310 -4.91 -2.63 -19.04
C MET A 310 -5.16 -3.94 -18.30
N ALA A 311 -5.23 -3.94 -16.96
CA ALA A 311 -5.60 -5.14 -16.21
C ALA A 311 -7.10 -5.44 -16.33
N ALA A 312 -7.95 -4.40 -16.34
CA ALA A 312 -9.38 -4.57 -16.62
C ALA A 312 -9.60 -5.13 -18.04
N ILE A 313 -8.90 -4.57 -19.05
CA ILE A 313 -8.97 -5.06 -20.44
C ILE A 313 -8.49 -6.51 -20.54
N TRP A 314 -7.29 -6.80 -20.03
CA TRP A 314 -6.69 -8.14 -20.08
C TRP A 314 -7.59 -9.20 -19.43
N SER A 315 -8.22 -8.88 -18.30
CA SER A 315 -9.06 -9.83 -17.55
C SER A 315 -10.50 -9.94 -18.06
N ASN A 316 -10.82 -9.28 -19.18
CA ASN A 316 -12.19 -9.13 -19.70
C ASN A 316 -13.16 -8.56 -18.65
N GLY A 317 -12.70 -7.63 -17.81
CA GLY A 317 -13.50 -6.90 -16.83
C GLY A 317 -13.57 -7.56 -15.45
N ARG A 318 -12.84 -8.65 -15.20
CA ARG A 318 -12.83 -9.34 -13.90
C ARG A 318 -12.04 -8.59 -12.83
N LEU A 319 -10.93 -7.96 -13.22
CA LEU A 319 -10.08 -7.19 -12.29
C LEU A 319 -10.58 -5.75 -12.17
N CYS A 320 -10.57 -5.23 -10.94
CA CYS A 320 -11.00 -3.86 -10.65
C CYS A 320 -9.88 -2.87 -10.95
N ASN A 321 -10.08 -1.97 -11.92
CA ASN A 321 -9.24 -0.79 -12.12
C ASN A 321 -9.69 0.32 -11.15
N VAL A 322 -9.08 0.35 -9.97
CA VAL A 322 -9.56 1.18 -8.86
C VAL A 322 -9.36 2.68 -9.14
N LYS A 323 -10.44 3.46 -8.98
CA LYS A 323 -10.35 4.93 -8.98
C LYS A 323 -9.65 5.37 -7.70
N HIS A 324 -8.71 6.29 -7.81
CA HIS A 324 -7.95 6.78 -6.68
C HIS A 324 -7.54 8.25 -6.86
N ARG A 325 -7.17 8.89 -5.75
CA ARG A 325 -6.74 10.29 -5.69
C ARG A 325 -5.67 10.47 -4.62
N VAL A 326 -5.04 11.64 -4.60
CA VAL A 326 -4.11 12.01 -3.52
C VAL A 326 -4.59 13.28 -2.85
N GLN A 327 -4.84 13.21 -1.54
CA GLN A 327 -5.15 14.35 -0.67
C GLN A 327 -3.91 14.88 0.04
N CYS A 328 -3.92 16.17 0.32
CA CYS A 328 -3.01 16.80 1.26
C CYS A 328 -3.55 16.66 2.68
N ASN A 329 -3.09 15.65 3.41
CA ASN A 329 -3.47 15.44 4.81
C ASN A 329 -2.71 16.35 5.77
N GLU A 330 -1.46 16.68 5.45
CA GLU A 330 -0.57 17.46 6.30
C GLU A 330 0.27 18.43 5.44
N ALA A 331 0.59 19.57 6.03
CA ALA A 331 1.41 20.64 5.44
C ALA A 331 2.91 20.29 5.44
N THR A 332 3.29 19.22 4.76
CA THR A 332 4.67 18.74 4.71
C THR A 332 5.05 18.22 3.33
N LYS A 333 6.35 18.30 2.99
CA LYS A 333 6.84 17.76 1.72
C LYS A 333 6.59 16.25 1.69
N ARG A 334 5.90 15.81 0.65
CA ARG A 334 5.64 14.39 0.40
C ARG A 334 6.33 13.95 -0.90
N PHE A 335 6.86 12.73 -0.89
CA PHE A 335 7.42 12.08 -2.06
C PHE A 335 6.82 10.69 -2.24
N SER A 336 6.67 10.26 -3.48
CA SER A 336 6.35 8.87 -3.78
C SER A 336 7.01 8.43 -5.08
N ILE A 337 7.26 7.13 -5.21
CA ILE A 337 7.84 6.51 -6.40
C ILE A 337 6.83 5.51 -6.91
N ALA A 338 6.15 5.84 -8.00
CA ALA A 338 5.16 4.99 -8.65
C ALA A 338 5.81 4.29 -9.85
N SER A 339 5.63 2.98 -9.93
CA SER A 339 6.20 2.13 -10.97
C SER A 339 5.07 1.41 -11.70
N PHE A 340 4.86 1.74 -12.96
CA PHE A 340 3.72 1.27 -13.75
C PHE A 340 4.20 0.19 -14.70
N LEU A 341 3.77 -1.05 -14.50
CA LEU A 341 3.80 -2.03 -15.58
C LEU A 341 2.73 -1.58 -16.58
N LEU A 342 3.16 -1.23 -17.79
CA LEU A 342 2.26 -0.68 -18.81
C LEU A 342 1.48 -1.82 -19.49
N GLY A 343 1.20 -1.68 -20.79
CA GLY A 343 0.74 -2.77 -21.64
C GLY A 343 1.73 -3.03 -22.77
N PRO A 344 1.41 -3.95 -23.70
CA PRO A 344 2.22 -4.15 -24.89
C PRO A 344 2.27 -2.87 -25.75
N MET A 345 3.43 -2.58 -26.33
CA MET A 345 3.64 -1.42 -27.20
C MET A 345 3.45 -1.75 -28.69
N ASP A 346 3.86 -2.95 -29.11
CA ASP A 346 3.92 -3.34 -30.53
C ASP A 346 2.71 -4.16 -31.00
N THR A 347 1.77 -4.45 -30.10
CA THR A 347 0.56 -5.22 -30.41
C THR A 347 -0.61 -4.69 -29.60
N ASP A 348 -1.80 -4.88 -30.14
CA ASP A 348 -3.03 -4.69 -29.38
C ASP A 348 -3.16 -5.78 -28.32
N LEU A 349 -3.60 -5.38 -27.14
CA LEU A 349 -3.96 -6.29 -26.06
C LEU A 349 -5.38 -6.80 -26.28
N GLU A 350 -5.53 -8.10 -26.18
CA GLU A 350 -6.84 -8.77 -26.14
C GLU A 350 -6.95 -9.61 -24.87
N PRO A 351 -8.16 -9.72 -24.28
CA PRO A 351 -8.38 -10.73 -23.26
C PRO A 351 -8.02 -12.13 -23.78
N PRO A 352 -7.24 -12.94 -23.01
CA PRO A 352 -7.00 -14.35 -23.29
C PRO A 352 -8.27 -15.13 -23.60
N SER A 353 -8.15 -16.16 -24.43
CA SER A 353 -9.29 -17.01 -24.82
C SER A 353 -9.99 -17.66 -23.64
N GLU A 354 -9.24 -18.00 -22.59
CA GLU A 354 -9.72 -18.61 -21.35
C GLU A 354 -10.66 -17.69 -20.55
N PHE A 355 -10.70 -16.40 -20.89
CA PHE A 355 -11.59 -15.41 -20.30
C PHE A 355 -12.86 -15.15 -21.11
N VAL A 356 -13.01 -15.79 -22.26
CA VAL A 356 -14.09 -15.56 -23.21
C VAL A 356 -14.80 -16.88 -23.54
N ASP A 357 -16.06 -16.98 -23.16
CA ASP A 357 -16.94 -18.11 -23.45
C ASP A 357 -18.37 -17.61 -23.79
N ALA A 358 -19.32 -18.53 -23.93
CA ALA A 358 -20.69 -18.18 -24.28
C ALA A 358 -21.40 -17.39 -23.17
N GLU A 359 -21.02 -17.63 -21.92
CA GLU A 359 -21.54 -16.97 -20.73
C GLU A 359 -20.83 -15.64 -20.43
N HIS A 360 -19.58 -15.48 -20.89
CA HIS A 360 -18.73 -14.30 -20.71
C HIS A 360 -18.18 -13.86 -22.08
N PRO A 361 -18.98 -13.22 -22.93
CA PRO A 361 -18.52 -12.75 -24.23
C PRO A 361 -17.40 -11.70 -24.07
N ARG A 362 -16.65 -11.48 -25.15
CA ARG A 362 -15.56 -10.49 -25.17
C ARG A 362 -16.14 -9.09 -24.96
N LEU A 363 -15.74 -8.44 -23.87
CA LEU A 363 -16.22 -7.11 -23.47
C LEU A 363 -15.46 -6.00 -24.19
N TYR A 364 -14.14 -6.13 -24.31
CA TYR A 364 -13.26 -5.08 -24.86
C TYR A 364 -12.76 -5.40 -26.26
N LYS A 365 -12.74 -4.39 -27.12
CA LYS A 365 -12.07 -4.39 -28.42
C LYS A 365 -10.54 -4.47 -28.23
N PRO A 366 -9.81 -5.12 -29.15
CA PRO A 366 -8.34 -5.12 -29.12
C PRO A 366 -7.80 -3.70 -29.10
N ILE A 367 -6.88 -3.41 -28.18
CA ILE A 367 -6.26 -2.08 -28.11
C ILE A 367 -4.85 -2.10 -27.48
N SER A 368 -3.93 -1.34 -28.06
CA SER A 368 -2.60 -1.10 -27.49
C SER A 368 -2.63 -0.16 -26.28
N HIS A 369 -1.58 -0.19 -25.47
CA HIS A 369 -1.43 0.76 -24.35
C HIS A 369 -1.48 2.22 -24.82
N ASP A 370 -0.83 2.53 -25.94
CA ASP A 370 -0.85 3.87 -26.53
C ASP A 370 -2.23 4.26 -27.05
N GLY A 371 -3.01 3.30 -27.56
CA GLY A 371 -4.41 3.50 -27.93
C GLY A 371 -5.24 3.98 -26.73
N VAL A 372 -5.18 3.26 -25.60
CA VAL A 372 -5.87 3.65 -24.35
C VAL A 372 -5.43 5.04 -23.91
N ARG A 373 -4.12 5.30 -23.90
CA ARG A 373 -3.56 6.59 -23.48
C ARG A 373 -4.03 7.73 -24.40
N ASN A 374 -4.06 7.52 -25.71
CA ASN A 374 -4.54 8.50 -26.68
C ASN A 374 -6.02 8.83 -26.50
N ILE A 375 -6.87 7.83 -26.24
CA ILE A 375 -8.28 8.05 -25.92
C ILE A 375 -8.40 8.91 -24.67
N ARG A 376 -7.69 8.55 -23.59
CA ARG A 376 -7.73 9.31 -22.32
C ARG A 376 -7.31 10.77 -22.51
N MET A 377 -6.27 11.02 -23.31
CA MET A 377 -5.78 12.38 -23.55
C MET A 377 -6.71 13.21 -24.44
N THR A 378 -7.26 12.61 -25.49
CA THR A 378 -8.11 13.34 -26.47
C THR A 378 -9.51 13.62 -25.93
N THR A 379 -10.05 12.70 -25.13
CA THR A 379 -11.40 12.82 -24.53
C THR A 379 -11.39 13.46 -23.15
N LYS A 380 -10.22 13.59 -22.52
CA LYS A 380 -10.03 14.03 -21.12
C LYS A 380 -10.74 13.14 -20.09
N LEU A 381 -10.99 11.89 -20.45
CA LEU A 381 -11.54 10.86 -19.57
C LEU A 381 -10.39 10.17 -18.84
N HIS A 382 -10.34 10.30 -17.51
CA HIS A 382 -9.16 9.89 -16.73
C HIS A 382 -9.46 8.91 -15.59
N ASP A 383 -10.73 8.64 -15.27
CA ASP A 383 -11.12 7.80 -14.13
C ASP A 383 -11.83 6.50 -14.57
N GLY A 384 -11.38 5.93 -15.70
CA GLY A 384 -11.86 4.64 -16.23
C GLY A 384 -12.98 4.75 -17.27
N GLU A 385 -13.59 5.92 -17.45
CA GLU A 385 -14.66 6.15 -18.43
C GLU A 385 -14.22 5.87 -19.88
N ALA A 386 -12.92 6.03 -20.18
CA ALA A 386 -12.34 5.74 -21.48
C ALA A 386 -12.57 4.29 -21.93
N LEU A 387 -12.72 3.35 -20.99
CA LEU A 387 -12.99 1.94 -21.30
C LEU A 387 -14.32 1.75 -22.02
N LYS A 388 -15.33 2.60 -21.77
CA LYS A 388 -16.63 2.54 -22.46
C LYS A 388 -16.55 2.82 -23.95
N LEU A 389 -15.50 3.50 -24.40
CA LEU A 389 -15.28 3.80 -25.82
C LEU A 389 -14.70 2.62 -26.60
N ILE A 390 -14.22 1.60 -25.87
CA ILE A 390 -13.58 0.41 -26.42
C ILE A 390 -14.30 -0.87 -26.00
N THR A 391 -15.48 -0.77 -25.40
CA THR A 391 -16.38 -1.91 -25.24
C THR A 391 -17.10 -2.20 -26.55
N TYR A 392 -17.47 -3.46 -26.77
CA TYR A 392 -18.48 -3.79 -27.79
C TYR A 392 -19.83 -3.25 -27.31
N ASP A 393 -20.63 -2.71 -28.24
CA ASP A 393 -22.00 -2.31 -27.93
C ASP A 393 -22.83 -3.58 -27.64
N GLU A 394 -23.63 -3.56 -26.58
CA GLU A 394 -24.54 -4.65 -26.20
C GLU A 394 -25.70 -4.83 -27.20
#